data_AF-A0A9X3K1D3-F1
#
_entry.id   AF-A0A9X3K1D3-F1
#
_cell.length_a   1.000
_cell.length_b   1.000
_cell.length_c   1.000
_cell.angle_alpha   90.00
_cell.angle_beta   90.00
_cell.angle_gamma   90.00
#
_symmetry.space_group_name_H-M   'P 1'
#
loop_
_entity.id
_entity.type
_entity.pdbx_description
1 polymer ?
#
loop_
_entity_poly.entity_id
_entity_poly.type
_entity_poly.pdbx_seq_one_letter_code
_entity_poly.pdbx_strand_id
1 'polypeptide(L)'
;MRTSQTHPLLIAEVRPAPGFGRIGVTFCPGKVQSHAATGQWARDLDVDLDAIAEWNAAAVVSLVEEHELHALQVPELGARTIIRNMAWYHLPIADQGVPDEDFEKAWATIGEGLRARLREGFDIVVHCKGGLGRAGTIAARLMVELGCEPDAAVAAIRKARPGAIETSAQLRHVMNAKPIAEPAPDTSLPAIHDRALGAMIGLAVGDAIGTTLEFKARDSYPLLTDMVGGGPFELDPGQWTDDTSMALALMDSLIEKAELDEVDLMQRFVRWHEQGEYSSTGRCFDIGITTRQALVRWKQTGNPIAGSTAPDTAGNGSLMRLAPVAIRWWRNREMLRDIAARQSRTTHAAPEAVDACVTYAELLADAIEGRPRSDVLRDRRNAYAGKIADIIAGSWRGKHRKAIKASGYVAHSFEAALWCVGRTGSFEEAVLLAANLGEDADTTAAITGQLAGAIYGAEEIPIDWRTKLTRISQIIRMAETLVDSYLTNQNAR
;
A
#
# COMPACT_ATOMS: atom_id res chain seq x y z
N MET A 1 21.02 36.62 6.42
CA MET A 1 20.10 35.81 5.61
C MET A 1 20.09 34.39 6.15
N ARG A 2 18.91 33.79 6.37
CA ARG A 2 18.74 32.42 6.86
C ARG A 2 18.51 31.48 5.69
N THR A 3 19.32 30.43 5.59
CA THR A 3 19.33 29.44 4.50
C THR A 3 19.13 28.04 5.06
N SER A 4 18.89 27.04 4.19
CA SER A 4 18.77 25.65 4.62
C SER A 4 20.05 25.10 5.27
N GLN A 5 21.22 25.68 4.97
CA GLN A 5 22.49 25.28 5.59
C GLN A 5 22.75 25.99 6.93
N THR A 6 22.53 27.31 6.98
CA THR A 6 22.80 28.09 8.20
C THR A 6 21.75 27.89 9.28
N HIS A 7 20.53 27.55 8.87
CA HIS A 7 19.38 27.29 9.73
C HIS A 7 18.65 26.06 9.19
N PRO A 8 19.13 24.83 9.48
CA PRO A 8 18.49 23.61 9.01
C PRO A 8 17.00 23.56 9.35
N LEU A 9 16.23 22.85 8.52
CA LEU A 9 14.78 22.74 8.72
C LEU A 9 14.50 22.04 10.06
N LEU A 10 13.75 22.71 10.94
CA LEU A 10 13.36 22.16 12.24
C LEU A 10 11.93 21.64 12.18
N ILE A 11 11.78 20.33 12.29
CA ILE A 11 10.50 19.62 12.35
C ILE A 11 10.19 19.35 13.81
N ALA A 12 9.24 20.10 14.38
CA ALA A 12 8.76 19.86 15.74
C ALA A 12 7.85 18.63 15.74
N GLU A 13 8.12 17.64 16.59
CA GLU A 13 7.37 16.38 16.58
C GLU A 13 6.42 16.26 17.77
N VAL A 14 5.24 15.72 17.50
CA VAL A 14 4.29 15.21 18.50
C VAL A 14 3.79 13.84 18.08
N ARG A 15 3.24 13.07 19.03
CA ARG A 15 2.64 11.76 18.76
C ARG A 15 1.28 11.66 19.45
N PRO A 16 0.24 11.13 18.76
CA PRO A 16 -1.06 10.90 19.38
C PRO A 16 -1.02 9.86 20.51
N ALA A 17 -0.33 8.74 20.29
CA ALA A 17 -0.21 7.63 21.25
C ALA A 17 1.06 6.78 20.98
N PRO A 18 1.50 5.92 21.91
CA PRO A 18 2.55 4.93 21.65
C PRO A 18 2.20 4.02 20.47
N GLY A 19 3.18 3.68 19.64
CA GLY A 19 2.99 2.87 18.43
C GLY A 19 2.52 3.65 17.20
N PHE A 20 1.94 4.84 17.38
CA PHE A 20 1.53 5.70 16.27
C PHE A 20 2.74 6.44 15.68
N GLY A 21 2.60 6.80 14.40
CA GLY A 21 3.51 7.69 13.70
C GLY A 21 3.55 9.09 14.32
N ARG A 22 4.60 9.84 13.99
CA ARG A 22 4.80 11.21 14.42
C ARG A 22 4.10 12.18 13.49
N ILE A 23 3.61 13.27 14.09
CA ILE A 23 3.15 14.45 13.36
C ILE A 23 4.23 15.51 13.48
N GLY A 24 4.91 15.79 12.38
CA GLY A 24 5.90 16.84 12.26
C GLY A 24 5.24 18.18 11.92
N VAL A 25 5.65 19.26 12.60
CA VAL A 25 5.21 20.63 12.35
C VAL A 25 6.40 21.47 11.96
N THR A 26 6.35 22.05 10.76
CA THR A 26 7.42 22.91 10.26
C THR A 26 6.87 24.12 9.50
N PHE A 27 7.74 25.09 9.23
CA PHE A 27 7.42 26.18 8.31
C PHE A 27 7.58 25.72 6.85
N CYS A 28 7.04 26.50 5.92
CA CYS A 28 7.07 26.18 4.49
C CYS A 28 8.49 25.84 3.98
N PRO A 29 8.74 24.60 3.53
CA PRO A 29 10.00 24.17 2.93
C PRO A 29 10.41 25.05 1.75
N GLY A 30 11.68 25.38 1.63
CA GLY A 30 12.21 26.17 0.51
C GLY A 30 11.84 27.64 0.52
N LYS A 31 11.12 28.13 1.53
CA LYS A 31 10.62 29.51 1.53
C LYS A 31 11.71 30.56 1.32
N VAL A 32 11.43 31.48 0.40
CA VAL A 32 12.18 32.72 0.20
C VAL A 32 11.31 33.89 0.67
N GLN A 33 11.83 34.70 1.59
CA GLN A 33 11.08 35.83 2.15
C GLN A 33 12.03 36.95 2.57
N SER A 34 11.92 38.11 1.92
CA SER A 34 12.78 39.28 2.19
C SER A 34 12.41 40.02 3.49
N HIS A 35 11.15 39.94 3.91
CA HIS A 35 10.65 40.61 5.12
C HIS A 35 9.82 39.63 5.95
N ALA A 36 10.43 39.06 6.98
CA ALA A 36 9.76 38.24 7.99
C ALA A 36 10.15 38.73 9.39
N ALA A 37 9.30 38.48 10.39
CA ALA A 37 9.58 38.84 11.79
C ALA A 37 10.88 38.23 12.33
N THR A 38 11.32 37.12 11.74
CA THR A 38 12.55 36.41 12.09
C THR A 38 13.75 36.78 11.21
N GLY A 39 13.62 37.78 10.33
CA GLY A 39 14.63 38.20 9.37
C GLY A 39 14.46 37.59 7.98
N GLN A 40 15.43 37.86 7.10
CA GLN A 40 15.43 37.41 5.71
C GLN A 40 15.67 35.91 5.57
N TRP A 41 14.86 35.24 4.74
CA TRP A 41 14.97 33.82 4.38
C TRP A 41 15.27 33.66 2.89
N ALA A 42 16.19 32.76 2.57
CA ALA A 42 16.48 32.29 1.22
C ALA A 42 16.85 30.80 1.32
N ARG A 43 15.82 29.97 1.43
CA ARG A 43 15.98 28.52 1.62
C ARG A 43 15.98 27.81 0.28
N ASP A 44 16.53 26.60 0.31
CA ASP A 44 16.52 25.70 -0.84
C ASP A 44 15.42 24.66 -0.64
N LEU A 45 14.54 24.52 -1.64
CA LEU A 45 13.39 23.63 -1.57
C LEU A 45 13.81 22.16 -1.55
N ASP A 46 14.79 21.78 -2.37
CA ASP A 46 15.23 20.40 -2.47
C ASP A 46 15.95 19.96 -1.19
N VAL A 47 16.82 20.80 -0.62
CA VAL A 47 17.49 20.52 0.66
C VAL A 47 16.48 20.35 1.80
N ASP A 48 15.45 21.18 1.85
CA ASP A 48 14.42 21.08 2.90
C ASP A 48 13.53 19.84 2.73
N LEU A 49 13.17 19.48 1.49
CA LEU A 49 12.39 18.28 1.22
C LEU A 49 13.21 17.00 1.44
N ASP A 50 14.52 17.03 1.18
CA ASP A 50 15.44 15.94 1.54
C ASP A 50 15.49 15.75 3.06
N ALA A 51 15.50 16.84 3.83
CA ALA A 51 15.43 16.78 5.29
C ALA A 51 14.09 16.19 5.78
N ILE A 52 12.98 16.48 5.11
CA ILE A 52 11.67 15.88 5.42
C ILE A 52 11.65 14.38 5.07
N ALA A 53 12.23 14.00 3.94
CA ALA A 53 12.34 12.60 3.52
C ALA A 53 13.24 11.79 4.47
N GLU A 54 14.38 12.35 4.90
CA GLU A 54 15.27 11.73 5.89
C GLU A 54 14.67 11.73 7.30
N TRP A 55 13.73 12.64 7.58
CA TRP A 55 12.89 12.55 8.79
C TRP A 55 11.84 11.43 8.71
N ASN A 56 11.68 10.78 7.56
CA ASN A 56 10.79 9.65 7.27
C ASN A 56 9.31 9.99 7.01
N ALA A 57 9.00 11.18 6.51
CA ALA A 57 7.61 11.50 6.20
C ALA A 57 7.04 10.56 5.12
N ALA A 58 5.85 10.03 5.38
CA ALA A 58 5.01 9.35 4.39
C ALA A 58 4.16 10.35 3.60
N ALA A 59 3.76 11.45 4.23
CA ALA A 59 2.94 12.49 3.62
C ALA A 59 3.35 13.90 4.09
N VAL A 60 3.15 14.90 3.23
CA VAL A 60 3.34 16.32 3.50
C VAL A 60 2.03 17.07 3.22
N VAL A 61 1.47 17.68 4.26
CA VAL A 61 0.26 18.50 4.20
C VAL A 61 0.65 19.97 4.12
N SER A 62 0.25 20.64 3.04
CA SER A 62 0.54 22.05 2.77
C SER A 62 -0.70 22.90 3.01
N LEU A 63 -0.65 23.77 4.02
CA LEU A 63 -1.78 24.63 4.40
C LEU A 63 -1.67 26.07 3.87
N VAL A 64 -0.64 26.35 3.09
CA VAL A 64 -0.46 27.65 2.41
C VAL A 64 -1.37 27.75 1.20
N GLU A 65 -1.87 28.94 0.93
CA GLU A 65 -2.65 29.22 -0.28
C GLU A 65 -1.77 29.23 -1.53
N GLU A 66 -2.36 29.03 -2.70
CA GLU A 66 -1.60 28.96 -3.97
C GLU A 66 -0.79 30.24 -4.22
N HIS A 67 -1.38 31.41 -3.99
CA HIS A 67 -0.67 32.68 -4.11
C HIS A 67 0.51 32.81 -3.13
N GLU A 68 0.44 32.16 -1.96
CA GLU A 68 1.55 32.12 -1.00
C GLU A 68 2.69 31.23 -1.50
N LEU A 69 2.41 30.11 -2.19
CA LEU A 69 3.46 29.28 -2.81
C LEU A 69 4.29 30.09 -3.80
N HIS A 70 3.65 30.89 -4.64
CA HIS A 70 4.33 31.80 -5.56
C HIS A 70 5.11 32.91 -4.83
N ALA A 71 4.49 33.53 -3.82
CA ALA A 71 5.14 34.59 -3.03
C ALA A 71 6.37 34.08 -2.25
N LEU A 72 6.36 32.82 -1.83
CA LEU A 72 7.46 32.15 -1.15
C LEU A 72 8.47 31.50 -2.12
N GLN A 73 8.25 31.62 -3.43
CA GLN A 73 9.08 31.07 -4.50
C GLN A 73 9.19 29.53 -4.51
N VAL A 74 8.10 28.84 -4.17
CA VAL A 74 8.03 27.37 -4.12
C VAL A 74 6.81 26.79 -4.85
N PRO A 75 6.49 27.23 -6.09
CA PRO A 75 5.35 26.68 -6.84
C PRO A 75 5.49 25.17 -7.13
N GLU A 76 6.73 24.66 -7.19
CA GLU A 76 7.01 23.25 -7.46
C GLU A 76 6.96 22.34 -6.22
N LEU A 77 6.61 22.86 -5.03
CA LEU A 77 6.69 22.12 -3.77
C LEU A 77 5.99 20.76 -3.83
N GLY A 78 4.82 20.68 -4.45
CA GLY A 78 4.08 19.44 -4.60
C GLY A 78 4.80 18.40 -5.45
N ALA A 79 5.17 18.77 -6.69
CA ALA A 79 5.90 17.89 -7.59
C ALA A 79 7.23 17.41 -6.97
N ARG A 80 7.96 18.31 -6.32
CA ARG A 80 9.23 18.00 -5.64
C ARG A 80 9.07 17.09 -4.42
N THR A 81 7.91 17.12 -3.78
CA THR A 81 7.55 16.20 -2.69
C THR A 81 7.27 14.80 -3.23
N ILE A 82 6.50 14.72 -4.33
CA ILE A 82 6.07 13.46 -4.94
C ILE A 82 7.25 12.66 -5.50
N ILE A 83 8.22 13.30 -6.18
CA ILE A 83 9.42 12.62 -6.69
C ILE A 83 10.30 12.00 -5.58
N ARG A 84 10.10 12.42 -4.32
CA ARG A 84 10.75 11.85 -3.14
C ARG A 84 9.94 10.73 -2.51
N ASN A 85 8.93 10.22 -3.22
CA ASN A 85 8.02 9.17 -2.77
C ASN A 85 7.27 9.54 -1.47
N MET A 86 6.94 10.82 -1.29
CA MET A 86 6.08 11.31 -0.21
C MET A 86 4.77 11.78 -0.81
N ALA A 87 3.64 11.40 -0.22
CA ALA A 87 2.35 11.94 -0.65
C ALA A 87 2.29 13.45 -0.38
N TRP A 88 1.66 14.21 -1.28
CA TRP A 88 1.47 15.64 -1.10
C TRP A 88 -0.01 15.98 -1.12
N TYR A 89 -0.46 16.65 -0.06
CA TYR A 89 -1.85 17.10 0.06
C TYR A 89 -1.87 18.63 0.23
N HIS A 90 -2.48 19.33 -0.73
CA HIS A 90 -2.67 20.77 -0.68
C HIS A 90 -4.04 21.09 -0.10
N LEU A 91 -4.06 21.59 1.14
CA LEU A 91 -5.26 21.86 1.93
C LEU A 91 -5.18 23.31 2.45
N PRO A 92 -5.36 24.31 1.57
CA PRO A 92 -5.11 25.70 1.92
C PRO A 92 -6.04 26.16 3.03
N ILE A 93 -5.48 26.93 3.97
CA ILE A 93 -6.24 27.66 5.00
C ILE A 93 -5.78 29.10 4.93
N ALA A 94 -6.73 30.04 4.87
CA ALA A 94 -6.45 31.47 4.88
C ALA A 94 -5.54 31.86 6.06
N ASP A 95 -4.62 32.80 5.85
CA ASP A 95 -3.65 33.15 6.90
C ASP A 95 -4.33 33.59 8.21
N GLN A 96 -3.82 33.09 9.34
CA GLN A 96 -4.42 33.22 10.68
C GLN A 96 -5.84 32.64 10.87
N GLY A 97 -6.42 32.05 9.81
CA GLY A 97 -7.73 31.44 9.80
C GLY A 97 -7.77 30.04 10.42
N VAL A 98 -8.92 29.40 10.20
CA VAL A 98 -9.26 28.01 10.55
C VAL A 98 -9.81 27.32 9.29
N PRO A 99 -9.88 25.98 9.27
CA PRO A 99 -10.57 25.25 8.21
C PRO A 99 -11.92 25.83 7.82
N ASP A 100 -12.17 25.94 6.52
CA ASP A 100 -13.44 26.32 5.93
C ASP A 100 -14.19 25.09 5.39
N GLU A 101 -15.34 25.30 4.75
CA GLU A 101 -16.18 24.21 4.24
C GLU A 101 -15.47 23.36 3.17
N ASP A 102 -14.64 23.96 2.33
CA ASP A 102 -13.93 23.23 1.27
C ASP A 102 -12.79 22.40 1.84
N PHE A 103 -12.09 22.92 2.86
CA PHE A 103 -11.17 22.13 3.67
C PHE A 103 -11.90 20.92 4.28
N GLU A 104 -13.04 21.11 4.94
CA GLU A 104 -13.74 20.01 5.62
C GLU A 104 -14.23 18.94 4.64
N LYS A 105 -14.68 19.32 3.44
CA LYS A 105 -15.02 18.37 2.37
C LYS A 105 -13.81 17.53 1.96
N ALA A 106 -12.65 18.16 1.74
CA ALA A 106 -11.42 17.45 1.40
C ALA A 106 -10.89 16.59 2.56
N TRP A 107 -11.06 17.07 3.80
CA TRP A 107 -10.59 16.40 5.02
C TRP A 107 -11.34 15.10 5.31
N ALA A 108 -12.58 14.96 4.85
CA ALA A 108 -13.34 13.72 4.98
C ALA A 108 -12.57 12.52 4.41
N THR A 109 -11.91 12.71 3.25
CA THR A 109 -11.11 11.67 2.59
C THR A 109 -9.63 11.75 2.98
N ILE A 110 -9.00 12.92 2.83
CA ILE A 110 -7.57 13.09 3.05
C ILE A 110 -7.22 12.89 4.54
N GLY A 111 -8.05 13.42 5.44
CA GLY A 111 -7.87 13.26 6.87
C GLY A 111 -7.90 11.79 7.29
N GLU A 112 -8.76 10.96 6.68
CA GLU A 112 -8.77 9.53 6.99
C GLU A 112 -7.50 8.82 6.51
N GLY A 113 -7.04 9.14 5.30
CA GLY A 113 -5.76 8.64 4.80
C GLY A 113 -4.56 9.03 5.68
N LEU A 114 -4.57 10.22 6.31
CA LEU A 114 -3.54 10.66 7.25
C LEU A 114 -3.64 9.92 8.59
N ARG A 115 -4.86 9.76 9.13
CA ARG A 115 -5.11 9.01 10.36
C ARG A 115 -4.72 7.54 10.22
N ALA A 116 -5.05 6.90 9.10
CA ALA A 116 -4.66 5.52 8.80
C ALA A 116 -3.13 5.34 8.81
N ARG A 117 -2.38 6.21 8.14
CA ARG A 117 -0.90 6.21 8.16
C ARG A 117 -0.34 6.31 9.57
N LEU A 118 -0.89 7.23 10.37
CA LEU A 118 -0.45 7.42 11.76
C LEU A 118 -0.75 6.19 12.63
N ARG A 119 -1.90 5.53 12.47
CA ARG A 119 -2.22 4.27 13.17
C ARG A 119 -1.22 3.16 12.83
N GLU A 120 -0.76 3.10 11.58
CA GLU A 120 0.23 2.12 11.12
C GLU A 120 1.71 2.52 11.39
N GLY A 121 1.94 3.55 12.19
CA GLY A 121 3.29 3.93 12.61
C GLY A 121 4.06 4.79 11.61
N PHE A 122 3.41 5.32 10.57
CA PHE A 122 4.04 6.21 9.58
C PHE A 122 3.91 7.67 9.94
N ASP A 123 5.01 8.40 9.72
CA ASP A 123 5.10 9.81 10.06
C ASP A 123 4.48 10.69 8.97
N ILE A 124 3.93 11.84 9.36
CA ILE A 124 3.44 12.87 8.43
C ILE A 124 4.02 14.22 8.82
N VAL A 125 4.13 15.14 7.87
CA VAL A 125 4.53 16.53 8.12
C VAL A 125 3.40 17.47 7.73
N VAL A 126 3.10 18.42 8.59
CA VAL A 126 2.15 19.51 8.34
C VAL A 126 2.92 20.82 8.36
N HIS A 127 2.73 21.65 7.33
CA HIS A 127 3.35 22.97 7.28
C HIS A 127 2.37 24.07 6.86
N CYS A 128 2.73 25.28 7.25
CA CYS A 128 2.17 26.52 6.73
C CYS A 128 3.32 27.53 6.57
N LYS A 129 3.04 28.79 6.24
CA LYS A 129 4.07 29.82 6.05
C LYS A 129 5.08 29.92 7.21
N GLY A 130 4.59 30.00 8.45
CA GLY A 130 5.40 30.11 9.67
C GLY A 130 5.59 28.80 10.46
N GLY A 131 4.76 27.79 10.20
CA GLY A 131 4.73 26.55 10.98
C GLY A 131 4.29 26.76 12.43
N LEU A 132 3.33 27.67 12.68
CA LEU A 132 2.82 28.03 14.01
C LEU A 132 1.30 27.89 14.09
N GLY A 133 0.53 28.83 13.52
CA GLY A 133 -0.94 28.86 13.63
C GLY A 133 -1.64 27.73 12.90
N ARG A 134 -1.73 27.82 11.56
CA ARG A 134 -2.42 26.82 10.71
C ARG A 134 -1.87 25.41 10.92
N ALA A 135 -0.55 25.24 10.83
CA ALA A 135 0.10 23.94 10.98
C ALA A 135 -0.07 23.34 12.39
N GLY A 136 0.09 24.15 13.45
CA GLY A 136 -0.14 23.71 14.82
C GLY A 136 -1.60 23.34 15.08
N THR A 137 -2.55 24.06 14.47
CA THR A 137 -4.00 23.80 14.57
C THR A 137 -4.35 22.44 13.98
N ILE A 138 -3.89 22.14 12.76
CA ILE A 138 -4.18 20.85 12.10
C ILE A 138 -3.44 19.69 12.75
N ALA A 139 -2.20 19.89 13.20
CA ALA A 139 -1.48 18.87 13.94
C ALA A 139 -2.17 18.53 15.28
N ALA A 140 -2.65 19.54 16.02
CA ALA A 140 -3.42 19.32 17.24
C ALA A 140 -4.78 18.63 16.95
N ARG A 141 -5.49 19.06 15.89
CA ARG A 141 -6.72 18.41 15.45
C ARG A 141 -6.51 16.92 15.17
N LEU A 142 -5.47 16.56 14.43
CA LEU A 142 -5.15 15.15 14.17
C LEU A 142 -4.87 14.36 15.44
N MET A 143 -4.18 14.95 16.43
CA MET A 143 -4.02 14.30 17.74
C MET A 143 -5.37 14.04 18.41
N VAL A 144 -6.30 15.02 18.37
CA VAL A 144 -7.63 14.88 18.96
C VAL A 144 -8.46 13.83 18.23
N GLU A 145 -8.47 13.85 16.90
CA GLU A 145 -9.18 12.87 16.09
C GLU A 145 -8.68 11.44 16.34
N LEU A 146 -7.40 11.28 16.72
CA LEU A 146 -6.79 9.99 17.08
C LEU A 146 -6.92 9.65 18.58
N GLY A 147 -7.72 10.42 19.35
CA GLY A 147 -8.10 10.10 20.72
C GLY A 147 -7.35 10.85 21.82
N CYS A 148 -6.52 11.83 21.49
CA CYS A 148 -5.92 12.71 22.50
C CYS A 148 -6.96 13.73 23.02
N GLU A 149 -6.95 14.01 24.31
CA GLU A 149 -7.77 15.11 24.85
C GLU A 149 -7.33 16.45 24.24
N PRO A 150 -8.26 17.36 23.87
CA PRO A 150 -7.92 18.64 23.22
C PRO A 150 -6.91 19.48 23.98
N ASP A 151 -7.06 19.63 25.30
CA ASP A 151 -6.11 20.40 26.12
C ASP A 151 -4.71 19.78 26.10
N ALA A 152 -4.62 18.46 26.13
CA ALA A 152 -3.35 17.74 26.07
C ALA A 152 -2.69 17.88 24.69
N ALA A 153 -3.48 17.84 23.60
CA ALA A 153 -3.00 18.05 22.24
C ALA A 153 -2.44 19.47 22.06
N VAL A 154 -3.17 20.49 22.51
CA VAL A 154 -2.73 21.90 22.50
C VAL A 154 -1.44 22.08 23.29
N ALA A 155 -1.37 21.51 24.50
CA ALA A 155 -0.19 21.59 25.36
C ALA A 155 1.03 20.91 24.73
N ALA A 156 0.85 19.73 24.13
CA ALA A 156 1.91 19.01 23.44
C ALA A 156 2.46 19.80 22.25
N ILE A 157 1.58 20.34 21.41
CA ILE A 157 1.95 21.16 20.26
C ILE A 157 2.69 22.43 20.69
N ARG A 158 2.20 23.15 21.70
CA ARG A 158 2.88 24.36 22.20
C ARG A 158 4.21 24.07 22.88
N LYS A 159 4.36 22.90 23.51
CA LYS A 159 5.63 22.44 24.06
C LYS A 159 6.64 22.15 22.94
N ALA A 160 6.23 21.46 21.89
CA ALA A 160 7.09 21.13 20.75
C ALA A 160 7.39 22.36 19.88
N ARG A 161 6.42 23.28 19.77
CA ARG A 161 6.48 24.49 18.94
C ARG A 161 5.90 25.69 19.70
N PRO A 162 6.73 26.40 20.49
CA PRO A 162 6.27 27.57 21.26
C PRO A 162 5.60 28.62 20.38
N GLY A 163 4.42 29.09 20.81
CA GLY A 163 3.61 30.05 20.07
C GLY A 163 2.67 29.44 19.01
N ALA A 164 2.66 28.12 18.81
CA ALA A 164 1.70 27.46 17.92
C ALA A 164 0.25 27.59 18.43
N ILE A 165 -0.70 27.53 17.48
CA ILE A 165 -2.13 27.81 17.70
C ILE A 165 -2.28 29.27 18.18
N GLU A 166 -2.13 30.18 17.23
CA GLU A 166 -1.85 31.61 17.44
C GLU A 166 -3.11 32.40 17.79
N THR A 167 -4.26 32.04 17.24
CA THR A 167 -5.51 32.79 17.41
C THR A 167 -6.50 32.07 18.33
N SER A 168 -7.38 32.84 18.98
CA SER A 168 -8.48 32.26 19.78
C SER A 168 -9.44 31.42 18.93
N ALA A 169 -9.58 31.74 17.63
CA ALA A 169 -10.39 30.96 16.70
C ALA A 169 -9.77 29.58 16.45
N GLN A 170 -8.45 29.52 16.21
CA GLN A 170 -7.69 28.28 16.07
C GLN A 170 -7.76 27.40 17.31
N LEU A 171 -7.57 28.01 18.49
CA LEU A 171 -7.70 27.30 19.75
C LEU A 171 -9.11 26.70 19.89
N ARG A 172 -10.15 27.50 19.66
CA ARG A 172 -11.54 27.03 19.71
C ARG A 172 -11.81 25.90 18.71
N HIS A 173 -11.24 25.97 17.52
CA HIS A 173 -11.36 24.91 16.52
C HIS A 173 -10.81 23.57 17.06
N VAL A 174 -9.62 23.57 17.66
CA VAL A 174 -9.05 22.36 18.28
C VAL A 174 -9.89 21.88 19.48
N MET A 175 -10.33 22.80 20.34
CA MET A 175 -11.16 22.45 21.51
C MET A 175 -12.52 21.86 21.14
N ASN A 176 -13.03 22.18 19.95
CA ASN A 176 -14.29 21.63 19.43
C ASN A 176 -14.10 20.33 18.63
N ALA A 177 -12.87 19.95 18.29
CA ALA A 177 -12.58 18.71 17.60
C ALA A 177 -12.93 17.51 18.50
N LYS A 178 -13.24 16.37 17.87
CA LYS A 178 -13.63 15.14 18.56
C LYS A 178 -12.83 13.96 18.02
N PRO A 179 -12.62 12.90 18.83
CA PRO A 179 -12.13 11.64 18.33
C PRO A 179 -12.98 11.14 17.14
N ILE A 180 -12.31 10.66 16.10
CA ILE A 180 -12.95 10.05 14.92
C ILE A 180 -12.59 8.57 14.95
N ALA A 181 -13.61 7.73 15.12
CA ALA A 181 -13.43 6.29 15.00
C ALA A 181 -13.00 5.93 13.57
N GLU A 182 -12.19 4.88 13.44
CA GLU A 182 -11.91 4.32 12.12
C GLU A 182 -13.23 3.86 11.47
N PRO A 183 -13.48 4.22 10.19
CA PRO A 183 -14.67 3.77 9.50
C PRO A 183 -14.73 2.25 9.45
N ALA A 184 -15.87 1.68 9.87
CA ALA A 184 -16.14 0.26 9.65
C ALA A 184 -16.51 0.06 8.17
N PRO A 185 -15.81 -0.82 7.42
CA PRO A 185 -16.19 -1.13 6.05
C PRO A 185 -17.61 -1.72 5.97
N ASP A 186 -18.30 -1.49 4.84
CA ASP A 186 -19.59 -2.13 4.60
C ASP A 186 -19.43 -3.65 4.51
N THR A 187 -20.18 -4.40 5.31
CA THR A 187 -20.17 -5.87 5.35
C THR A 187 -21.34 -6.48 4.57
N SER A 188 -22.05 -5.70 3.75
CA SER A 188 -23.06 -6.19 2.83
C SER A 188 -22.46 -7.17 1.81
N LEU A 189 -23.28 -8.07 1.26
CA LEU A 189 -22.81 -9.01 0.23
C LEU A 189 -22.24 -8.29 -1.00
N PRO A 190 -22.84 -7.20 -1.53
CA PRO A 190 -22.23 -6.42 -2.62
C PRO A 190 -20.85 -5.87 -2.26
N ALA A 191 -20.65 -5.36 -1.04
CA ALA A 191 -19.36 -4.81 -0.63
C ALA A 191 -18.29 -5.91 -0.42
N ILE A 192 -18.69 -7.08 0.08
CA ILE A 192 -17.80 -8.26 0.15
C ILE A 192 -17.41 -8.71 -1.26
N HIS A 193 -18.36 -8.73 -2.19
CA HIS A 193 -18.14 -9.09 -3.59
C HIS A 193 -17.19 -8.09 -4.27
N ASP A 194 -17.38 -6.79 -4.05
CA ASP A 194 -16.51 -5.74 -4.56
C ASP A 194 -15.06 -5.87 -4.03
N ARG A 195 -14.86 -6.15 -2.74
CA ARG A 195 -13.52 -6.41 -2.19
C ARG A 195 -12.90 -7.72 -2.70
N ALA A 196 -13.69 -8.77 -2.89
CA ALA A 196 -13.22 -10.01 -3.48
C ALA A 196 -12.75 -9.81 -4.93
N LEU A 197 -13.54 -9.10 -5.74
CA LEU A 197 -13.15 -8.67 -7.09
C LEU A 197 -11.91 -7.79 -7.06
N GLY A 198 -11.87 -6.83 -6.12
CA GLY A 198 -10.76 -5.92 -5.91
C GLY A 198 -9.46 -6.67 -5.68
N ALA A 199 -9.45 -7.74 -4.91
CA ALA A 199 -8.26 -8.56 -4.69
C ALA A 199 -7.69 -9.16 -5.99
N MET A 200 -8.54 -9.70 -6.87
CA MET A 200 -8.07 -10.29 -8.13
C MET A 200 -7.76 -9.28 -9.23
N ILE A 201 -8.57 -8.23 -9.36
CA ILE A 201 -8.30 -7.14 -10.30
C ILE A 201 -7.04 -6.39 -9.86
N GLY A 202 -6.91 -6.15 -8.56
CA GLY A 202 -5.77 -5.48 -7.97
C GLY A 202 -4.46 -6.23 -8.17
N LEU A 203 -4.46 -7.57 -8.05
CA LEU A 203 -3.34 -8.43 -8.45
C LEU A 203 -2.89 -8.12 -9.87
N ALA A 204 -3.82 -8.22 -10.83
CA ALA A 204 -3.51 -8.08 -12.24
C ALA A 204 -3.13 -6.65 -12.65
N VAL A 205 -3.71 -5.64 -12.00
CA VAL A 205 -3.32 -4.24 -12.16
C VAL A 205 -1.91 -3.99 -11.61
N GLY A 206 -1.61 -4.54 -10.42
CA GLY A 206 -0.31 -4.43 -9.81
C GLY A 206 0.79 -5.04 -10.67
N ASP A 207 0.58 -6.26 -11.12
CA ASP A 207 1.41 -6.99 -12.08
C ASP A 207 1.67 -6.15 -13.36
N ALA A 208 0.61 -5.75 -14.07
CA ALA A 208 0.72 -4.99 -15.33
C ALA A 208 1.40 -3.62 -15.18
N ILE A 209 1.32 -2.98 -14.01
CA ILE A 209 2.03 -1.73 -13.73
C ILE A 209 3.49 -2.03 -13.38
N GLY A 210 3.73 -2.97 -12.48
CA GLY A 210 5.04 -3.26 -11.92
C GLY A 210 6.04 -3.81 -12.94
N THR A 211 5.58 -4.61 -13.93
CA THR A 211 6.45 -5.17 -14.98
C THR A 211 7.21 -4.09 -15.78
N THR A 212 6.67 -2.87 -15.86
CA THR A 212 7.34 -1.71 -16.45
C THR A 212 8.75 -1.47 -15.88
N LEU A 213 8.94 -1.73 -14.59
CA LEU A 213 10.14 -1.43 -13.80
C LEU A 213 10.87 -2.68 -13.30
N GLU A 214 10.46 -3.84 -13.78
CA GLU A 214 11.05 -5.11 -13.44
C GLU A 214 12.55 -5.13 -13.80
N PHE A 215 13.35 -5.71 -12.90
CA PHE A 215 14.82 -5.76 -12.93
C PHE A 215 15.53 -4.40 -12.92
N LYS A 216 14.81 -3.28 -12.77
CA LYS A 216 15.44 -1.96 -12.61
C LYS A 216 15.96 -1.79 -11.20
N ALA A 217 17.14 -1.18 -11.09
CA ALA A 217 17.59 -0.67 -9.81
C ALA A 217 16.63 0.46 -9.35
N ARG A 218 16.30 0.47 -8.06
CA ARG A 218 15.45 1.49 -7.46
C ARG A 218 15.89 2.90 -7.83
N ASP A 219 14.93 3.75 -8.21
CA ASP A 219 15.13 5.17 -8.55
C ASP A 219 16.11 5.42 -9.73
N SER A 220 16.42 4.40 -10.53
CA SER A 220 17.25 4.55 -11.75
C SER A 220 16.47 4.99 -13.00
N TYR A 221 15.20 5.36 -12.82
CA TYR A 221 14.22 5.64 -13.88
C TYR A 221 13.27 6.77 -13.42
N PRO A 222 12.56 7.43 -14.36
CA PRO A 222 11.54 8.42 -14.02
C PRO A 222 10.39 7.79 -13.21
N LEU A 223 9.85 8.52 -12.23
CA LEU A 223 8.74 8.05 -11.40
C LEU A 223 7.61 7.50 -12.27
N LEU A 224 7.24 6.24 -12.06
CA LEU A 224 6.11 5.62 -12.73
C LEU A 224 4.81 6.11 -12.09
N THR A 225 3.90 6.63 -12.91
CA THR A 225 2.64 7.23 -12.44
C THR A 225 1.39 6.62 -13.08
N ASP A 226 1.54 5.74 -14.07
CA ASP A 226 0.42 5.15 -14.81
C ASP A 226 0.81 3.76 -15.36
N MET A 227 -0.19 3.02 -15.84
CA MET A 227 -0.04 1.78 -16.58
C MET A 227 0.37 2.08 -18.03
N VAL A 228 1.66 1.91 -18.32
CA VAL A 228 2.29 2.27 -19.61
C VAL A 228 2.90 1.11 -20.38
N GLY A 229 2.92 -0.11 -19.81
CA GLY A 229 3.55 -1.28 -20.44
C GLY A 229 5.07 -1.15 -20.53
N GLY A 230 5.68 -1.73 -21.56
CA GLY A 230 7.11 -1.78 -21.75
C GLY A 230 7.77 -2.89 -20.92
N GLY A 231 8.67 -2.51 -20.02
CA GLY A 231 9.41 -3.48 -19.21
C GLY A 231 10.39 -4.34 -20.03
N PRO A 232 10.97 -5.39 -19.43
CA PRO A 232 11.91 -6.30 -20.10
C PRO A 232 11.26 -7.13 -21.23
N PHE A 233 9.93 -7.20 -21.27
CA PHE A 233 9.17 -8.02 -22.22
C PHE A 233 8.46 -7.22 -23.32
N GLU A 234 8.63 -5.89 -23.35
CA GLU A 234 8.02 -4.98 -24.33
C GLU A 234 6.49 -5.13 -24.40
N LEU A 235 5.84 -5.18 -23.24
CA LEU A 235 4.40 -5.41 -23.11
C LEU A 235 3.58 -4.19 -23.53
N ASP A 236 2.38 -4.43 -24.04
CA ASP A 236 1.39 -3.36 -24.23
C ASP A 236 0.83 -2.91 -22.86
N PRO A 237 0.37 -1.65 -22.71
CA PRO A 237 -0.31 -1.21 -21.51
C PRO A 237 -1.46 -2.16 -21.11
N GLY A 238 -1.42 -2.68 -19.89
CA GLY A 238 -2.44 -3.58 -19.34
C GLY A 238 -2.21 -5.07 -19.60
N GLN A 239 -1.13 -5.45 -20.29
CA GLN A 239 -0.65 -6.83 -20.27
C GLN A 239 0.13 -7.10 -18.97
N TRP A 240 -0.11 -8.28 -18.41
CA TRP A 240 0.41 -8.78 -17.13
C TRP A 240 1.25 -10.05 -17.35
N THR A 241 2.03 -10.48 -16.35
CA THR A 241 3.09 -11.50 -16.43
C THR A 241 2.65 -12.88 -15.87
N ASP A 242 3.59 -13.69 -15.39
CA ASP A 242 3.32 -15.01 -14.85
C ASP A 242 2.53 -14.97 -13.54
N ASP A 243 2.66 -13.91 -12.75
CA ASP A 243 1.84 -13.56 -11.59
C ASP A 243 0.35 -13.81 -11.83
N THR A 244 -0.22 -13.06 -12.78
CA THR A 244 -1.64 -13.14 -13.12
C THR A 244 -1.96 -14.43 -13.88
N SER A 245 -1.06 -14.93 -14.75
CA SER A 245 -1.26 -16.23 -15.42
C SER A 245 -1.49 -17.35 -14.41
N MET A 246 -0.64 -17.42 -13.38
CA MET A 246 -0.69 -18.46 -12.37
C MET A 246 -1.86 -18.25 -11.40
N ALA A 247 -2.27 -17.00 -11.15
CA ALA A 247 -3.50 -16.70 -10.41
C ALA A 247 -4.75 -17.16 -11.18
N LEU A 248 -4.83 -16.91 -12.49
CA LEU A 248 -5.93 -17.37 -13.33
C LEU A 248 -6.02 -18.89 -13.39
N ALA A 249 -4.89 -19.58 -13.53
CA ALA A 249 -4.83 -21.04 -13.51
C ALA A 249 -5.29 -21.62 -12.15
N LEU A 250 -4.91 -20.99 -11.04
CA LEU A 250 -5.37 -21.38 -9.71
C LEU A 250 -6.88 -21.13 -9.53
N MET A 251 -7.36 -19.97 -9.97
CA MET A 251 -8.78 -19.62 -9.90
C MET A 251 -9.64 -20.61 -10.71
N ASP A 252 -9.22 -20.93 -11.93
CA ASP A 252 -9.89 -21.90 -12.80
C ASP A 252 -9.92 -23.31 -12.16
N SER A 253 -8.80 -23.73 -11.55
CA SER A 253 -8.76 -24.98 -10.78
C SER A 253 -9.75 -24.98 -9.61
N LEU A 254 -9.83 -23.89 -8.84
CA LEU A 254 -10.72 -23.80 -7.68
C LEU A 254 -12.21 -23.67 -8.05
N ILE A 255 -12.53 -23.18 -9.25
CA ILE A 255 -13.89 -23.19 -9.78
C ILE A 255 -14.32 -24.64 -10.04
N GLU A 256 -13.47 -25.45 -10.66
CA GLU A 256 -13.76 -26.85 -11.00
C GLU A 256 -13.59 -27.80 -9.80
N LYS A 257 -12.64 -27.51 -8.92
CA LYS A 257 -12.17 -28.34 -7.80
C LYS A 257 -12.07 -27.49 -6.54
N ALA A 258 -13.22 -27.22 -5.91
CA ALA A 258 -13.35 -26.27 -4.80
C ALA A 258 -12.34 -26.46 -3.65
N GLU A 259 -12.00 -27.70 -3.30
CA GLU A 259 -11.07 -28.03 -2.21
C GLU A 259 -9.61 -28.14 -2.65
N LEU A 260 -9.27 -27.64 -3.85
CA LEU A 260 -7.98 -27.78 -4.52
C LEU A 260 -7.61 -29.25 -4.83
N ASP A 261 -7.50 -29.55 -6.11
CA ASP A 261 -6.82 -30.74 -6.63
C ASP A 261 -5.45 -30.30 -7.17
N GLU A 262 -4.36 -30.68 -6.49
CA GLU A 262 -3.02 -30.23 -6.87
C GLU A 262 -2.56 -30.81 -8.21
N VAL A 263 -3.10 -31.97 -8.62
CA VAL A 263 -2.80 -32.54 -9.95
C VAL A 263 -3.45 -31.69 -11.04
N ASP A 264 -4.72 -31.31 -10.85
CA ASP A 264 -5.42 -30.40 -11.78
C ASP A 264 -4.72 -29.04 -11.87
N LEU A 265 -4.32 -28.46 -10.73
CA LEU A 265 -3.59 -27.20 -10.69
C LEU A 265 -2.26 -27.28 -11.46
N MET A 266 -1.48 -28.34 -11.22
CA MET A 266 -0.20 -28.52 -11.92
C MET A 266 -0.39 -28.75 -13.42
N GLN A 267 -1.46 -29.44 -13.83
CA GLN A 267 -1.84 -29.57 -15.25
C GLN A 267 -2.11 -28.21 -15.89
N ARG A 268 -2.83 -27.32 -15.20
CA ARG A 268 -3.11 -25.95 -15.68
C ARG A 268 -1.83 -25.12 -15.80
N PHE A 269 -0.93 -25.22 -14.84
CA PHE A 269 0.38 -24.56 -14.95
C PHE A 269 1.21 -25.08 -16.12
N VAL A 270 1.16 -26.39 -16.42
CA VAL A 270 1.82 -26.93 -17.61
C VAL A 270 1.15 -26.46 -18.90
N ARG A 271 -0.18 -26.38 -18.98
CA ARG A 271 -0.86 -25.83 -20.16
C ARG A 271 -0.52 -24.36 -20.37
N TRP A 272 -0.44 -23.56 -19.30
CA TRP A 272 0.13 -22.21 -19.39
C TRP A 272 1.56 -22.24 -19.93
N HIS A 273 2.46 -22.99 -19.29
CA HIS A 273 3.88 -23.03 -19.63
C HIS A 273 4.14 -23.48 -21.08
N GLU A 274 3.39 -24.47 -21.58
CA GLU A 274 3.61 -25.07 -22.90
C GLU A 274 2.75 -24.47 -24.02
N GLN A 275 1.58 -23.91 -23.70
CA GLN A 275 0.57 -23.51 -24.69
C GLN A 275 0.10 -22.06 -24.53
N GLY A 276 0.46 -21.37 -23.44
CA GLY A 276 0.08 -19.97 -23.20
C GLY A 276 -1.39 -19.75 -22.84
N GLU A 277 -2.14 -20.78 -22.43
CA GLU A 277 -3.60 -20.73 -22.20
C GLU A 277 -4.06 -19.58 -21.27
N TYR A 278 -3.28 -19.33 -20.22
CA TYR A 278 -3.53 -18.29 -19.22
C TYR A 278 -2.65 -17.05 -19.43
N SER A 279 -2.06 -16.84 -20.60
CA SER A 279 -1.19 -15.69 -20.87
C SER A 279 -1.98 -14.46 -21.36
N SER A 280 -1.45 -13.27 -21.07
CA SER A 280 -1.89 -11.99 -21.64
C SER A 280 -1.44 -11.83 -23.11
N THR A 281 -0.35 -12.50 -23.51
CA THR A 281 0.26 -12.41 -24.85
C THR A 281 0.06 -13.66 -25.71
N GLY A 282 -0.65 -14.66 -25.18
CA GLY A 282 -0.89 -15.94 -25.87
C GLY A 282 0.29 -16.92 -25.84
N ARG A 283 1.39 -16.60 -25.14
CA ARG A 283 2.54 -17.50 -24.90
C ARG A 283 3.03 -17.39 -23.46
N CYS A 284 3.66 -18.43 -22.92
CA CYS A 284 4.35 -18.32 -21.64
C CYS A 284 5.61 -17.47 -21.78
N PHE A 285 5.75 -16.49 -20.89
CA PHE A 285 6.96 -15.71 -20.64
C PHE A 285 7.10 -15.52 -19.13
N ASP A 286 8.26 -15.02 -18.71
CA ASP A 286 8.55 -14.66 -17.31
C ASP A 286 8.46 -15.76 -16.24
N ILE A 287 8.28 -17.02 -16.63
CA ILE A 287 8.23 -18.10 -15.64
C ILE A 287 9.50 -18.18 -14.78
N GLY A 288 9.32 -17.99 -13.47
CA GLY A 288 10.38 -18.11 -12.48
C GLY A 288 11.07 -19.48 -12.46
N ILE A 289 12.36 -19.50 -12.12
CA ILE A 289 13.20 -20.73 -12.13
C ILE A 289 12.62 -21.81 -11.22
N THR A 290 12.20 -21.46 -9.99
CA THR A 290 11.64 -22.40 -9.02
C THR A 290 10.34 -23.03 -9.53
N THR A 291 9.45 -22.22 -10.12
CA THR A 291 8.22 -22.70 -10.76
C THR A 291 8.55 -23.68 -11.89
N ARG A 292 9.43 -23.29 -12.83
CA ARG A 292 9.84 -24.14 -13.96
C ARG A 292 10.40 -25.49 -13.47
N GLN A 293 11.27 -25.47 -12.47
CA GLN A 293 11.84 -26.69 -11.88
C GLN A 293 10.77 -27.59 -11.24
N ALA A 294 9.79 -27.01 -10.55
CA ALA A 294 8.68 -27.77 -9.98
C ALA A 294 7.80 -28.41 -11.06
N LEU A 295 7.49 -27.71 -12.16
CA LEU A 295 6.74 -28.28 -13.28
C LEU A 295 7.50 -29.45 -13.93
N VAL A 296 8.82 -29.30 -14.13
CA VAL A 296 9.67 -30.39 -14.65
C VAL A 296 9.66 -31.60 -13.69
N ARG A 297 9.85 -31.36 -12.39
CA ARG A 297 9.83 -32.43 -11.37
C ARG A 297 8.49 -33.15 -11.33
N TRP A 298 7.39 -32.41 -11.42
CA TRP A 298 6.06 -33.00 -11.47
C TRP A 298 5.87 -33.87 -12.71
N LYS A 299 6.23 -33.39 -13.90
CA LYS A 299 6.15 -34.19 -15.14
C LYS A 299 6.98 -35.48 -15.08
N GLN A 300 8.11 -35.46 -14.37
CA GLN A 300 8.98 -36.62 -14.21
C GLN A 300 8.48 -37.62 -13.15
N THR A 301 7.87 -37.14 -12.07
CA THR A 301 7.57 -37.97 -10.87
C THR A 301 6.09 -38.26 -10.68
N GLY A 302 5.20 -37.48 -11.29
CA GLY A 302 3.76 -37.51 -11.05
C GLY A 302 3.32 -36.91 -9.70
N ASN A 303 4.25 -36.53 -8.82
CA ASN A 303 3.92 -35.93 -7.52
C ASN A 303 3.59 -34.43 -7.68
N PRO A 304 2.35 -33.98 -7.46
CA PRO A 304 1.97 -32.58 -7.65
C PRO A 304 2.55 -31.66 -6.58
N ILE A 305 2.98 -32.20 -5.44
CA ILE A 305 3.71 -31.46 -4.39
C ILE A 305 5.18 -31.41 -4.80
N ALA A 306 5.47 -30.63 -5.83
CA ALA A 306 6.77 -30.60 -6.50
C ALA A 306 7.68 -29.45 -6.06
N GLY A 307 7.22 -28.57 -5.16
CA GLY A 307 8.04 -27.48 -4.64
C GLY A 307 9.25 -27.95 -3.87
N SER A 308 10.35 -27.18 -3.96
CA SER A 308 11.54 -27.41 -3.13
C SER A 308 11.30 -26.95 -1.69
N THR A 309 11.77 -27.71 -0.71
CA THR A 309 11.75 -27.34 0.72
C THR A 309 13.03 -26.62 1.16
N ALA A 310 14.01 -26.49 0.27
CA ALA A 310 15.30 -25.87 0.57
C ALA A 310 15.13 -24.36 0.87
N PRO A 311 15.80 -23.80 1.89
CA PRO A 311 15.62 -22.40 2.28
C PRO A 311 15.93 -21.38 1.18
N ASP A 312 16.90 -21.67 0.31
CA ASP A 312 17.31 -20.84 -0.83
C ASP A 312 16.29 -20.84 -1.99
N THR A 313 15.21 -21.62 -1.87
CA THR A 313 14.11 -21.67 -2.85
C THR A 313 12.84 -20.96 -2.37
N ALA A 314 12.94 -20.14 -1.31
CA ALA A 314 11.85 -19.33 -0.77
C ALA A 314 11.48 -18.12 -1.66
N GLY A 315 11.20 -18.39 -2.94
CA GLY A 315 10.70 -17.40 -3.89
C GLY A 315 9.27 -16.96 -3.58
N ASN A 316 8.90 -15.78 -4.06
CA ASN A 316 7.56 -15.20 -3.95
C ASN A 316 6.51 -15.77 -4.92
N GLY A 317 6.90 -16.68 -5.82
CA GLY A 317 6.06 -17.21 -6.89
C GLY A 317 4.75 -17.89 -6.47
N SER A 318 4.65 -18.38 -5.23
CA SER A 318 3.39 -18.90 -4.69
C SER A 318 2.51 -17.84 -4.02
N LEU A 319 3.10 -16.73 -3.58
CA LEU A 319 2.41 -15.64 -2.88
C LEU A 319 1.72 -14.70 -3.88
N MET A 320 2.37 -14.46 -5.01
CA MET A 320 1.86 -13.59 -6.08
C MET A 320 0.50 -14.01 -6.64
N ARG A 321 0.18 -15.30 -6.59
CA ARG A 321 -1.03 -15.90 -7.16
C ARG A 321 -2.15 -16.21 -6.16
N LEU A 322 -2.08 -15.69 -4.93
CA LEU A 322 -2.83 -16.24 -3.79
C LEU A 322 -4.31 -15.82 -3.72
N ALA A 323 -4.68 -14.64 -4.23
CA ALA A 323 -6.02 -14.07 -4.11
C ALA A 323 -7.20 -15.03 -4.38
N PRO A 324 -7.17 -15.95 -5.38
CA PRO A 324 -8.25 -16.91 -5.58
C PRO A 324 -8.56 -17.77 -4.35
N VAL A 325 -7.55 -18.16 -3.57
CA VAL A 325 -7.76 -18.95 -2.34
C VAL A 325 -8.56 -18.14 -1.32
N ALA A 326 -8.17 -16.87 -1.13
CA ALA A 326 -8.84 -15.96 -0.20
C ALA A 326 -10.28 -15.69 -0.62
N ILE A 327 -10.53 -15.40 -1.90
CA ILE A 327 -11.87 -15.18 -2.44
C ILE A 327 -12.77 -16.39 -2.21
N ARG A 328 -12.26 -17.61 -2.43
CA ARG A 328 -13.07 -18.82 -2.27
C ARG A 328 -13.41 -19.14 -0.82
N TRP A 329 -12.47 -18.88 0.10
CA TRP A 329 -12.50 -19.41 1.46
C TRP A 329 -12.42 -18.35 2.56
N TRP A 330 -12.66 -17.07 2.26
CA TRP A 330 -12.48 -15.98 3.21
C TRP A 330 -13.17 -16.20 4.56
N ARG A 331 -14.34 -16.86 4.58
CA ARG A 331 -15.08 -17.16 5.80
C ARG A 331 -14.69 -18.49 6.46
N ASN A 332 -14.23 -19.48 5.70
CA ASN A 332 -13.74 -20.75 6.25
C ASN A 332 -12.22 -20.70 6.44
N ARG A 333 -11.79 -20.19 7.61
CA ARG A 333 -10.38 -19.96 7.93
C ARG A 333 -9.54 -21.25 7.99
N GLU A 334 -10.15 -22.41 8.24
CA GLU A 334 -9.45 -23.69 8.22
C GLU A 334 -9.08 -24.07 6.78
N MET A 335 -10.07 -24.09 5.87
CA MET A 335 -9.81 -24.39 4.45
C MET A 335 -8.94 -23.35 3.78
N LEU A 336 -9.09 -22.08 4.15
CA LEU A 336 -8.25 -20.98 3.69
C LEU A 336 -6.76 -21.27 3.95
N ARG A 337 -6.40 -21.61 5.19
CA ARG A 337 -5.02 -21.89 5.59
C ARG A 337 -4.50 -23.17 4.94
N ASP A 338 -5.30 -24.22 4.92
CA ASP A 338 -4.93 -25.50 4.32
C ASP A 338 -4.62 -25.34 2.82
N ILE A 339 -5.54 -24.76 2.05
CA ILE A 339 -5.38 -24.57 0.59
C ILE A 339 -4.28 -23.57 0.28
N ALA A 340 -4.12 -22.50 1.07
CA ALA A 340 -3.01 -21.55 0.90
C ALA A 340 -1.65 -22.25 1.04
N ALA A 341 -1.54 -23.20 1.99
CA ALA A 341 -0.33 -23.99 2.17
C ALA A 341 -0.14 -25.01 1.05
N ARG A 342 -1.20 -25.75 0.66
CA ARG A 342 -1.13 -26.78 -0.39
C ARG A 342 -0.83 -26.19 -1.76
N GLN A 343 -1.49 -25.09 -2.15
CA GLN A 343 -1.20 -24.43 -3.43
C GLN A 343 0.25 -23.96 -3.47
N SER A 344 0.80 -23.45 -2.36
CA SER A 344 2.19 -23.01 -2.31
C SER A 344 3.13 -24.18 -2.60
N ARG A 345 2.97 -25.29 -1.88
CA ARG A 345 3.83 -26.48 -1.98
C ARG A 345 3.84 -27.14 -3.36
N THR A 346 2.90 -26.84 -4.25
CA THR A 346 2.95 -27.32 -5.64
C THR A 346 4.21 -26.85 -6.37
N THR A 347 4.66 -25.62 -6.09
CA THR A 347 5.86 -25.03 -6.73
C THR A 347 6.91 -24.51 -5.74
N HIS A 348 6.49 -24.10 -4.53
CA HIS A 348 7.36 -23.55 -3.49
C HIS A 348 7.01 -24.22 -2.15
N ALA A 349 7.86 -25.11 -1.64
CA ALA A 349 7.60 -25.83 -0.39
C ALA A 349 8.52 -25.37 0.76
N ALA A 350 9.34 -24.34 0.54
CA ALA A 350 10.16 -23.74 1.59
C ALA A 350 9.24 -23.17 2.69
N PRO A 351 9.54 -23.42 3.98
CA PRO A 351 8.66 -23.03 5.08
C PRO A 351 8.23 -21.55 5.06
N GLU A 352 9.14 -20.63 4.74
CA GLU A 352 8.80 -19.19 4.66
C GLU A 352 7.82 -18.88 3.52
N ALA A 353 7.92 -19.56 2.37
CA ALA A 353 6.98 -19.35 1.26
C ALA A 353 5.58 -19.86 1.59
N VAL A 354 5.51 -21.02 2.26
CA VAL A 354 4.25 -21.62 2.71
C VAL A 354 3.60 -20.74 3.78
N ASP A 355 4.36 -20.35 4.81
CA ASP A 355 3.85 -19.55 5.92
C ASP A 355 3.44 -18.14 5.48
N ALA A 356 4.18 -17.54 4.52
CA ALA A 356 3.78 -16.29 3.90
C ALA A 356 2.41 -16.42 3.20
N CYS A 357 2.19 -17.47 2.42
CA CYS A 357 0.89 -17.72 1.79
C CYS A 357 -0.22 -17.91 2.84
N VAL A 358 0.02 -18.68 3.89
CA VAL A 358 -0.99 -18.93 4.94
C VAL A 358 -1.39 -17.62 5.62
N THR A 359 -0.41 -16.83 6.07
CA THR A 359 -0.71 -15.60 6.81
C THR A 359 -1.28 -14.51 5.90
N TYR A 360 -0.81 -14.43 4.66
CA TYR A 360 -1.34 -13.48 3.69
C TYR A 360 -2.78 -13.80 3.27
N ALA A 361 -3.12 -15.08 3.16
CA ALA A 361 -4.51 -15.50 2.91
C ALA A 361 -5.44 -15.01 4.03
N GLU A 362 -5.01 -15.04 5.29
CA GLU A 362 -5.78 -14.51 6.42
C GLU A 362 -5.97 -13.00 6.34
N LEU A 363 -4.93 -12.25 5.95
CA LEU A 363 -5.01 -10.80 5.74
C LEU A 363 -6.04 -10.46 4.65
N LEU A 364 -5.94 -11.11 3.48
CA LEU A 364 -6.89 -10.92 2.38
C LEU A 364 -8.32 -11.25 2.81
N ALA A 365 -8.50 -12.34 3.54
CA ALA A 365 -9.81 -12.77 3.96
C ALA A 365 -10.41 -11.88 5.08
N ASP A 366 -9.60 -11.28 5.96
CA ASP A 366 -10.05 -10.24 6.89
C ASP A 366 -10.50 -8.98 6.15
N ALA A 367 -9.77 -8.59 5.10
CA ALA A 367 -10.12 -7.44 4.26
C ALA A 367 -11.41 -7.69 3.47
N ILE A 368 -11.53 -8.85 2.79
CA ILE A 368 -12.75 -9.25 2.07
C ILE A 368 -13.97 -9.27 3.00
N GLU A 369 -13.83 -9.83 4.20
CA GLU A 369 -14.89 -9.85 5.23
C GLU A 369 -15.36 -8.44 5.64
N GLY A 370 -14.54 -7.40 5.40
CA GLY A 370 -14.84 -6.02 5.74
C GLY A 370 -14.38 -5.64 7.14
N ARG A 371 -13.28 -6.23 7.64
CA ARG A 371 -12.67 -5.78 8.89
C ARG A 371 -12.00 -4.40 8.71
N PRO A 372 -12.01 -3.54 9.74
CA PRO A 372 -11.26 -2.28 9.72
C PRO A 372 -9.80 -2.49 9.32
N ARG A 373 -9.19 -1.51 8.66
CA ARG A 373 -7.82 -1.64 8.15
C ARG A 373 -6.82 -1.90 9.26
N SER A 374 -6.98 -1.25 10.42
CA SER A 374 -6.14 -1.52 11.60
C SER A 374 -6.26 -2.97 12.10
N ASP A 375 -7.44 -3.59 11.98
CA ASP A 375 -7.66 -4.99 12.33
C ASP A 375 -7.06 -5.95 11.29
N VAL A 376 -7.14 -5.60 10.00
CA VAL A 376 -6.49 -6.36 8.92
C VAL A 376 -4.99 -6.37 9.17
N LEU A 377 -4.38 -5.19 9.33
CA LEU A 377 -2.92 -5.03 9.44
C LEU A 377 -2.36 -5.33 10.84
N ARG A 378 -3.20 -5.60 11.84
CA ARG A 378 -2.79 -5.81 13.24
C ARG A 378 -1.61 -6.77 13.40
N ASP A 379 -0.84 -6.56 14.45
CA ASP A 379 0.25 -7.46 14.84
C ASP A 379 -0.28 -8.87 15.12
N ARG A 380 0.34 -9.88 14.49
CA ARG A 380 0.05 -11.30 14.75
C ARG A 380 1.32 -11.96 15.25
N ARG A 381 1.28 -12.50 16.47
CA ARG A 381 2.43 -13.20 17.06
C ARG A 381 2.22 -14.69 16.96
N ASN A 382 2.51 -15.23 15.78
CA ASN A 382 2.43 -16.65 15.46
C ASN A 382 3.84 -17.21 15.23
N ALA A 383 4.04 -18.50 15.47
CA ALA A 383 5.32 -19.18 15.28
C ALA A 383 5.55 -19.54 13.79
N TYR A 384 5.63 -18.54 12.92
CA TYR A 384 5.96 -18.73 11.49
C TYR A 384 7.47 -18.82 11.26
N ALA A 385 7.84 -19.42 10.13
CA ALA A 385 9.22 -19.62 9.75
C ALA A 385 9.95 -18.30 9.46
N GLY A 386 11.21 -18.26 9.93
CA GLY A 386 12.20 -17.22 9.63
C GLY A 386 11.65 -15.80 9.73
N LYS A 387 11.78 -15.00 8.67
CA LYS A 387 11.41 -13.57 8.71
C LYS A 387 9.90 -13.31 8.73
N ILE A 388 9.08 -14.30 8.38
CA ILE A 388 7.62 -14.11 8.26
C ILE A 388 7.00 -13.75 9.61
N ALA A 389 7.51 -14.32 10.71
CA ALA A 389 7.04 -14.01 12.06
C ALA A 389 7.27 -12.53 12.44
N ASP A 390 8.45 -11.99 12.15
CA ASP A 390 8.77 -10.58 12.43
C ASP A 390 7.95 -9.63 11.57
N ILE A 391 7.74 -9.97 10.30
CA ILE A 391 6.97 -9.17 9.34
C ILE A 391 5.52 -9.05 9.78
N ILE A 392 4.86 -10.16 10.11
CA ILE A 392 3.46 -10.13 10.54
C ILE A 392 3.30 -9.60 11.98
N ALA A 393 4.39 -9.57 12.76
CA ALA A 393 4.45 -8.85 14.03
C ALA A 393 4.73 -7.34 13.87
N GLY A 394 4.82 -6.83 12.64
CA GLY A 394 4.88 -5.40 12.35
C GLY A 394 6.27 -4.83 12.10
N SER A 395 7.29 -5.63 11.76
CA SER A 395 8.66 -5.14 11.50
C SER A 395 8.77 -4.10 10.40
N TRP A 396 7.76 -3.99 9.53
CA TRP A 396 7.69 -3.01 8.45
C TRP A 396 7.26 -1.60 8.91
N ARG A 397 6.57 -1.48 10.05
CA ARG A 397 6.02 -0.19 10.50
C ARG A 397 7.11 0.83 10.77
N GLY A 398 6.92 2.04 10.25
CA GLY A 398 7.87 3.14 10.40
C GLY A 398 9.23 2.92 9.72
N LYS A 399 9.43 1.86 8.94
CA LYS A 399 10.67 1.69 8.17
C LYS A 399 10.79 2.77 7.10
N HIS A 400 12.02 3.26 6.92
CA HIS A 400 12.36 4.08 5.76
C HIS A 400 12.26 3.27 4.47
N ARG A 401 11.86 3.92 3.38
CA ARG A 401 11.85 3.34 2.03
C ARG A 401 13.19 2.68 1.67
N LYS A 402 14.33 3.29 2.02
CA LYS A 402 15.68 2.74 1.78
C LYS A 402 15.96 1.41 2.49
N ALA A 403 15.22 1.07 3.54
CA ALA A 403 15.36 -0.17 4.28
C ALA A 403 14.45 -1.30 3.76
N ILE A 404 13.45 -0.97 2.93
CA ILE A 404 12.58 -1.95 2.27
C ILE A 404 13.34 -2.56 1.10
N LYS A 405 13.22 -3.87 0.91
CA LYS A 405 13.76 -4.62 -0.22
C LYS A 405 12.60 -5.21 -1.00
N ALA A 406 12.73 -5.31 -2.32
CA ALA A 406 11.64 -5.74 -3.20
C ALA A 406 12.12 -6.82 -4.19
N SER A 407 13.01 -7.72 -3.75
CA SER A 407 13.51 -8.83 -4.57
C SER A 407 12.56 -10.03 -4.61
N GLY A 408 12.83 -11.00 -5.49
CA GLY A 408 12.11 -12.29 -5.56
C GLY A 408 12.11 -13.21 -4.33
N TYR A 409 12.79 -12.84 -3.23
CA TYR A 409 12.67 -13.54 -1.96
C TYR A 409 11.34 -13.19 -1.27
N VAL A 410 10.54 -14.20 -0.91
CA VAL A 410 9.18 -14.05 -0.40
C VAL A 410 9.06 -13.11 0.80
N ALA A 411 10.02 -13.10 1.72
CA ALA A 411 9.96 -12.21 2.87
C ALA A 411 10.20 -10.74 2.48
N HIS A 412 10.99 -10.47 1.45
CA HIS A 412 11.19 -9.10 0.96
C HIS A 412 9.92 -8.57 0.31
N SER A 413 9.33 -9.30 -0.65
CA SER A 413 8.11 -8.86 -1.33
C SER A 413 6.90 -8.80 -0.38
N PHE A 414 6.80 -9.72 0.59
CA PHE A 414 5.75 -9.68 1.61
C PHE A 414 5.89 -8.45 2.52
N GLU A 415 7.11 -8.16 3.03
CA GLU A 415 7.35 -6.97 3.84
C GLU A 415 7.08 -5.67 3.06
N ALA A 416 7.51 -5.62 1.81
CA ALA A 416 7.31 -4.47 0.93
C ALA A 416 5.81 -4.22 0.68
N ALA A 417 5.02 -5.27 0.43
CA ALA A 417 3.58 -5.12 0.20
C ALA A 417 2.84 -4.56 1.43
N LEU A 418 3.12 -5.08 2.63
CA LEU A 418 2.53 -4.55 3.87
C LEU A 418 2.98 -3.11 4.12
N TRP A 419 4.26 -2.81 3.88
CA TRP A 419 4.78 -1.44 3.99
C TRP A 419 4.09 -0.48 3.03
N CYS A 420 3.90 -0.87 1.76
CA CYS A 420 3.23 -0.05 0.75
C CYS A 420 1.78 0.24 1.15
N VAL A 421 0.99 -0.80 1.46
CA VAL A 421 -0.40 -0.64 1.91
C VAL A 421 -0.48 0.21 3.18
N GLY A 422 0.36 -0.07 4.18
CA GLY A 422 0.37 0.65 5.44
C GLY A 422 0.75 2.14 5.29
N ARG A 423 1.65 2.47 4.37
CA ARG A 423 2.18 3.82 4.15
C ARG A 423 1.28 4.70 3.29
N THR A 424 0.27 4.14 2.63
CA THR A 424 -0.58 4.86 1.67
C THR A 424 -2.04 4.94 2.12
N GLY A 425 -2.80 5.81 1.45
CA GLY A 425 -4.20 6.09 1.74
C GLY A 425 -5.19 5.55 0.71
N SER A 426 -4.72 5.19 -0.49
CA SER A 426 -5.55 4.67 -1.59
C SER A 426 -4.89 3.48 -2.31
N PHE A 427 -5.68 2.79 -3.14
CA PHE A 427 -5.20 1.72 -4.01
C PHE A 427 -4.10 2.20 -4.97
N GLU A 428 -4.35 3.31 -5.67
CA GLU A 428 -3.42 3.91 -6.63
C GLU A 428 -2.06 4.23 -5.99
N GLU A 429 -2.07 4.92 -4.85
CA GLU A 429 -0.85 5.25 -4.12
C GLU A 429 -0.09 3.99 -3.71
N ALA A 430 -0.78 2.94 -3.24
CA ALA A 430 -0.16 1.69 -2.81
C ALA A 430 0.56 0.97 -3.95
N VAL A 431 -0.13 0.78 -5.09
CA VAL A 431 0.40 0.05 -6.24
C VAL A 431 1.55 0.80 -6.90
N LEU A 432 1.42 2.12 -7.10
CA LEU A 432 2.52 2.91 -7.65
C LEU A 432 3.73 2.94 -6.71
N LEU A 433 3.52 3.03 -5.40
CA LEU A 433 4.62 2.98 -4.44
C LEU A 433 5.35 1.63 -4.50
N ALA A 434 4.63 0.53 -4.65
CA ALA A 434 5.19 -0.82 -4.79
C ALA A 434 5.98 -0.98 -6.09
N ALA A 435 5.39 -0.62 -7.24
CA ALA A 435 6.07 -0.69 -8.54
C ALA A 435 7.33 0.18 -8.58
N ASN A 436 7.29 1.37 -7.96
CA ASN A 436 8.44 2.26 -7.90
C ASN A 436 9.54 1.79 -6.92
N LEU A 437 9.42 0.66 -6.23
CA LEU A 437 10.56 0.08 -5.50
C LEU A 437 11.61 -0.53 -6.43
N GLY A 438 11.26 -0.82 -7.69
CA GLY A 438 12.10 -1.53 -8.64
C GLY A 438 12.35 -2.98 -8.19
N GLU A 439 13.50 -3.54 -8.57
CA GLU A 439 13.86 -4.94 -8.30
C GLU A 439 12.84 -5.91 -8.93
N ASP A 440 12.05 -6.60 -8.12
CA ASP A 440 10.97 -7.52 -8.51
C ASP A 440 9.63 -6.79 -8.41
N ALA A 441 9.50 -5.78 -9.27
CA ALA A 441 8.50 -4.73 -9.15
C ALA A 441 7.08 -5.20 -9.48
N ASP A 442 6.94 -6.06 -10.48
CA ASP A 442 5.69 -6.73 -10.86
C ASP A 442 5.13 -7.54 -9.69
N THR A 443 5.90 -8.48 -9.12
CA THR A 443 5.41 -9.31 -8.03
C THR A 443 5.16 -8.51 -6.76
N THR A 444 6.01 -7.54 -6.44
CA THR A 444 5.78 -6.68 -5.27
C THR A 444 4.49 -5.85 -5.45
N ALA A 445 4.23 -5.34 -6.65
CA ALA A 445 3.02 -4.60 -6.97
C ALA A 445 1.78 -5.50 -7.05
N ALA A 446 1.89 -6.72 -7.57
CA ALA A 446 0.80 -7.70 -7.62
C ALA A 446 0.38 -8.16 -6.22
N ILE A 447 1.34 -8.46 -5.35
CA ILE A 447 1.06 -8.75 -3.94
C ILE A 447 0.39 -7.53 -3.31
N THR A 448 0.97 -6.33 -3.42
CA THR A 448 0.36 -5.10 -2.90
C THR A 448 -1.08 -4.90 -3.41
N GLY A 449 -1.31 -5.12 -4.70
CA GLY A 449 -2.59 -4.97 -5.37
C GLY A 449 -3.65 -5.95 -4.84
N GLN A 450 -3.27 -7.17 -4.47
CA GLN A 450 -4.19 -8.11 -3.82
C GLN A 450 -4.75 -7.55 -2.52
N LEU A 451 -3.89 -7.07 -1.62
CA LEU A 451 -4.31 -6.57 -0.31
C LEU A 451 -4.97 -5.19 -0.41
N ALA A 452 -4.41 -4.28 -1.20
CA ALA A 452 -5.02 -2.97 -1.43
C ALA A 452 -6.41 -3.13 -2.05
N GLY A 453 -6.54 -3.97 -3.08
CA GLY A 453 -7.84 -4.24 -3.71
C GLY A 453 -8.84 -4.91 -2.76
N ALA A 454 -8.37 -5.81 -1.89
CA ALA A 454 -9.22 -6.40 -0.85
C ALA A 454 -9.64 -5.41 0.24
N ILE A 455 -8.86 -4.35 0.51
CA ILE A 455 -9.18 -3.32 1.51
C ILE A 455 -10.11 -2.26 0.91
N TYR A 456 -9.78 -1.75 -0.28
CA TYR A 456 -10.45 -0.60 -0.88
C TYR A 456 -11.65 -0.98 -1.75
N GLY A 457 -11.65 -2.18 -2.34
CA GLY A 457 -12.67 -2.59 -3.30
C GLY A 457 -12.26 -2.40 -4.76
N ALA A 458 -13.00 -3.04 -5.69
CA ALA A 458 -12.74 -2.92 -7.12
C ALA A 458 -13.18 -1.56 -7.67
N GLU A 459 -14.18 -0.93 -7.07
CA GLU A 459 -14.65 0.41 -7.44
C GLU A 459 -13.59 1.49 -7.25
N GLU A 460 -12.74 1.35 -6.22
CA GLU A 460 -11.63 2.27 -5.89
C GLU A 460 -10.39 2.09 -6.77
N ILE A 461 -10.34 1.05 -7.62
CA ILE A 461 -9.27 0.89 -8.60
C ILE A 461 -9.52 1.89 -9.75
N PRO A 462 -8.52 2.72 -10.13
CA PRO A 462 -8.67 3.70 -11.21
C PRO A 462 -9.31 3.10 -12.46
N ILE A 463 -10.36 3.76 -12.95
CA ILE A 463 -11.16 3.25 -14.09
C ILE A 463 -10.30 3.09 -15.35
N ASP A 464 -9.34 3.99 -15.56
CA ASP A 464 -8.42 3.94 -16.69
C ASP A 464 -7.50 2.72 -16.62
N TRP A 465 -7.13 2.26 -15.43
CA TRP A 465 -6.34 1.02 -15.28
C TRP A 465 -7.19 -0.22 -15.50
N ARG A 466 -8.42 -0.25 -14.95
CA ARG A 466 -9.34 -1.38 -15.14
C ARG A 466 -9.70 -1.58 -16.61
N THR A 467 -9.88 -0.48 -17.35
CA THR A 467 -10.27 -0.53 -18.77
C THR A 467 -9.12 -0.91 -19.70
N LYS A 468 -7.87 -0.55 -19.36
CA LYS A 468 -6.67 -1.00 -20.08
C LYS A 468 -6.35 -2.48 -19.85
N LEU A 469 -6.76 -3.05 -18.71
CA LEU A 469 -6.33 -4.38 -18.30
C LEU A 469 -6.78 -5.49 -19.28
N THR A 470 -5.80 -6.26 -19.75
CA THR A 470 -6.00 -7.38 -20.67
C THR A 470 -6.87 -8.47 -20.02
N ARG A 471 -7.88 -8.95 -20.75
CA ARG A 471 -8.83 -10.00 -20.30
C ARG A 471 -9.63 -9.64 -19.04
N ILE A 472 -9.81 -8.35 -18.72
CA ILE A 472 -10.57 -7.90 -17.53
C ILE A 472 -11.94 -8.57 -17.38
N SER A 473 -12.72 -8.71 -18.45
CA SER A 473 -14.05 -9.35 -18.38
C SER A 473 -13.98 -10.82 -17.97
N GLN A 474 -12.90 -11.53 -18.30
CA GLN A 474 -12.69 -12.91 -17.84
C GLN A 474 -12.29 -12.92 -16.36
N ILE A 475 -11.37 -12.06 -15.95
CA ILE A 475 -10.92 -11.94 -14.55
C ILE A 475 -12.12 -11.71 -13.64
N ILE A 476 -12.99 -10.75 -13.99
CA ILE A 476 -14.23 -10.45 -13.27
C ILE A 476 -15.11 -11.71 -13.18
N ARG A 477 -15.55 -12.28 -14.31
CA ARG A 477 -16.47 -13.43 -14.30
C ARG A 477 -15.97 -14.61 -13.47
N MET A 478 -14.68 -14.91 -13.54
CA MET A 478 -14.10 -16.01 -12.77
C MET A 478 -14.08 -15.71 -11.27
N ALA A 479 -13.73 -14.48 -10.88
CA ALA A 479 -13.76 -14.05 -9.48
C ALA A 479 -15.20 -14.01 -8.92
N GLU A 480 -16.18 -13.54 -9.70
CA GLU A 480 -17.62 -13.60 -9.37
C GLU A 480 -18.07 -15.04 -9.11
N THR A 481 -17.74 -15.95 -10.03
CA THR A 481 -18.05 -17.38 -9.90
C THR A 481 -17.48 -17.96 -8.60
N LEU A 482 -16.25 -17.57 -8.26
CA LEU A 482 -15.55 -18.09 -7.10
C LEU A 482 -16.18 -17.61 -5.78
N VAL A 483 -16.54 -16.33 -5.68
CA VAL A 483 -17.19 -15.78 -4.49
C VAL A 483 -18.64 -16.29 -4.34
N ASP A 484 -19.39 -16.41 -5.44
CA ASP A 484 -20.79 -16.87 -5.43
C ASP A 484 -20.93 -18.36 -5.10
N SER A 485 -20.02 -19.19 -5.61
CA SER A 485 -20.00 -20.64 -5.34
C SER A 485 -19.84 -20.95 -3.84
N TYR A 486 -19.23 -20.03 -3.07
CA TYR A 486 -19.18 -20.12 -1.61
C TYR A 486 -20.54 -19.79 -0.98
N LEU A 487 -21.19 -18.71 -1.43
CA LEU A 487 -22.46 -18.26 -0.87
C LEU A 487 -23.60 -19.26 -1.11
N THR A 488 -23.61 -19.95 -2.25
CA THR A 488 -24.69 -20.91 -2.59
C THR A 488 -24.58 -22.21 -1.77
N ASN A 489 -23.37 -22.71 -1.51
CA ASN A 489 -23.15 -23.94 -0.74
C ASN A 489 -23.50 -23.83 0.75
N GLN A 490 -23.66 -22.62 1.28
CA GLN A 490 -24.11 -22.36 2.66
C GLN A 490 -25.63 -22.36 2.80
N ASN A 491 -26.39 -22.05 1.74
CA ASN A 491 -27.86 -22.11 1.77
C ASN A 491 -28.40 -23.55 1.61
N ALA A 492 -27.52 -24.51 1.30
CA ALA A 492 -27.83 -25.92 1.11
C ALA A 492 -27.49 -26.79 2.34
N ARG A 493 -26.95 -26.20 3.41
CA ARG A 493 -26.72 -26.82 4.73
C ARG A 493 -27.50 -26.05 5.78
#